data_AF-A0A7C1S5P2-F1
#
_entry.id   AF-A0A7C1S5P2-F1
#
_cell.length_a   1.000
_cell.length_b   1.000
_cell.length_c   1.000
_cell.angle_alpha   90.00
_cell.angle_beta   90.00
_cell.angle_gamma   90.00
#
_symmetry.space_group_name_H-M   'P 1'
#
loop_
_entity.id
_entity.type
_entity.pdbx_description
1 polymer ?
#
loop_
_entity_poly.entity_id
_entity_poly.type
_entity_poly.pdbx_seq_one_letter_code
_entity_poly.pdbx_strand_id
1 'polypeptide(L)'
;MTTLIKQHHGRVVDSPGDNLLAEFASVVDAVQGAVAIQKEIKARNDQLPENRRMVFRIGINLGDIIVEADRIYGDGVNIAARLEGMADPGGICISRTAYDQIEDKLPLGYEYMGEKTIKNVVKPVQAYRVLLEPENWRSRFFKKNRAGRSEPYGKSKAGAEQTPYRPKERDKPSEDESKETETSAKAWSKTSFSKHLWIFVGVIGFLLIINVLTWGGNIWFHWPALGWGLLLFLHWVKRS
;
A
#
# COMPACT_ATOMS: atom_id res chain seq x y z
N MET A 1 -0.41 4.93 20.44
CA MET A 1 -0.12 4.57 19.04
C MET A 1 0.96 5.50 18.45
N THR A 2 0.70 6.80 18.27
CA THR A 2 1.66 7.78 17.70
C THR A 2 3.09 7.73 18.26
N THR A 3 3.25 7.52 19.58
CA THR A 3 4.58 7.39 20.20
C THR A 3 5.36 6.19 19.67
N LEU A 4 4.72 5.02 19.53
CA LEU A 4 5.35 3.80 18.99
C LEU A 4 5.73 3.98 17.52
N ILE A 5 4.89 4.65 16.74
CA ILE A 5 5.18 4.98 15.33
C ILE A 5 6.46 5.83 15.24
N LYS A 6 6.57 6.89 16.05
CA LYS A 6 7.78 7.73 16.11
C LYS A 6 9.01 7.00 16.66
N GLN A 7 8.85 6.09 17.62
CA GLN A 7 9.94 5.26 18.15
C GLN A 7 10.50 4.28 17.11
N HIS A 8 9.68 3.86 16.14
CA HIS A 8 10.10 3.09 14.97
C HIS A 8 10.22 3.98 13.72
N HIS A 9 10.70 5.21 13.87
CA HIS A 9 11.05 6.14 12.77
C HIS A 9 9.93 6.44 11.75
N GLY A 10 8.67 6.19 12.09
CA GLY A 10 7.51 6.46 11.24
C GLY A 10 6.94 7.87 11.41
N ARG A 11 6.33 8.39 10.33
CA ARG A 11 5.52 9.62 10.35
C ARG A 11 4.04 9.25 10.29
N VAL A 12 3.23 9.79 11.22
CA VAL A 12 1.77 9.79 11.06
C VAL A 12 1.40 10.87 10.06
N VAL A 13 0.60 10.49 9.07
CA VAL A 13 0.29 11.28 7.87
C VAL A 13 -1.15 11.76 7.93
N ASP A 14 -2.08 10.85 8.25
CA ASP A 14 -3.49 11.16 8.43
C ASP A 14 -4.08 10.29 9.54
N SER A 15 -5.18 10.75 10.15
CA SER A 15 -5.90 10.04 11.21
C SER A 15 -7.42 10.29 11.12
N PRO A 16 -8.08 9.92 10.00
CA PRO A 16 -9.49 10.23 9.80
C PRO A 16 -10.38 9.30 10.63
N GLY A 17 -10.91 9.84 11.74
CA GLY A 17 -11.78 9.10 12.67
C GLY A 17 -11.00 8.00 13.38
N ASP A 18 -11.45 6.76 13.23
CA ASP A 18 -10.84 5.58 13.87
C ASP A 18 -9.67 4.97 13.07
N ASN A 19 -9.41 5.48 11.86
CA ASN A 19 -8.31 5.03 11.01
C ASN A 19 -7.04 5.87 11.24
N LEU A 20 -5.88 5.24 11.06
CA LEU A 20 -4.56 5.87 11.19
C LEU A 20 -3.68 5.48 10.01
N LEU A 21 -3.19 6.47 9.26
CA LEU A 21 -2.23 6.27 8.17
C LEU A 21 -0.84 6.75 8.63
N ALA A 22 0.15 5.88 8.51
CA ALA A 22 1.54 6.19 8.80
C ALA A 22 2.45 5.67 7.68
N GLU A 23 3.49 6.44 7.37
CA GLU A 23 4.57 6.04 6.48
C GLU A 23 5.86 5.74 7.27
N PHE A 24 6.73 4.94 6.67
CA PHE A 24 8.04 4.58 7.21
C PHE A 24 9.04 4.51 6.05
N ALA A 25 10.26 5.01 6.26
CA ALA A 25 11.35 4.86 5.30
C ALA A 25 11.88 3.41 5.20
N SER A 26 11.52 2.56 6.18
CA SER A 26 11.95 1.16 6.30
C SER A 26 10.73 0.27 6.57
N VAL A 27 10.55 -0.76 5.73
CA VAL A 27 9.52 -1.79 5.93
C VAL A 27 9.79 -2.67 7.17
N VAL A 28 11.06 -2.80 7.56
CA VAL A 28 11.45 -3.49 8.81
C VAL A 28 10.88 -2.72 10.01
N ASP A 29 11.06 -1.40 10.02
CA ASP A 29 10.60 -0.51 11.07
C ASP A 29 9.07 -0.45 11.12
N ALA A 30 8.41 -0.39 9.96
CA ALA A 30 6.95 -0.45 9.85
C ALA A 30 6.36 -1.71 10.50
N VAL A 31 6.96 -2.87 10.23
CA VAL A 31 6.50 -4.16 10.77
C VAL A 31 6.82 -4.27 12.26
N GLN A 32 8.01 -3.86 12.71
CA GLN A 32 8.34 -3.82 14.13
C GLN A 32 7.39 -2.91 14.91
N GLY A 33 7.13 -1.71 14.39
CA GLY A 33 6.19 -0.75 14.98
C GLY A 33 4.76 -1.30 15.05
N ALA A 34 4.27 -1.94 13.98
CA ALA A 34 2.97 -2.60 13.97
C ALA A 34 2.88 -3.75 15.01
N VAL A 35 3.92 -4.58 15.14
CA VAL A 35 3.99 -5.64 16.15
C VAL A 35 3.99 -5.06 17.57
N ALA A 36 4.73 -3.97 17.80
CA ALA A 36 4.74 -3.28 19.09
C ALA A 36 3.36 -2.67 19.42
N ILE A 37 2.70 -2.06 18.42
CA ILE A 37 1.35 -1.50 18.54
C ILE A 37 0.33 -2.58 18.91
N GLN A 38 0.30 -3.72 18.22
CA GLN A 38 -0.65 -4.79 18.54
C GLN A 38 -0.39 -5.41 19.92
N LYS A 39 0.88 -5.55 20.34
CA LYS A 39 1.23 -6.02 21.70
C LYS A 39 0.76 -5.05 22.78
N GLU A 40 0.98 -3.75 22.59
CA GLU A 40 0.53 -2.70 23.52
C GLU A 40 -1.01 -2.64 23.59
N ILE A 41 -1.71 -2.78 22.47
CA ILE A 41 -3.18 -2.84 22.42
C ILE A 41 -3.70 -4.09 23.13
N LYS A 42 -3.10 -5.27 22.90
CA LYS A 42 -3.45 -6.50 23.61
C LYS A 42 -3.29 -6.33 25.14
N ALA A 43 -2.13 -5.86 25.60
CA ALA A 43 -1.84 -5.66 27.02
C ALA A 43 -2.79 -4.67 27.72
N ARG A 44 -3.32 -3.68 26.99
CA ARG A 44 -4.37 -2.77 27.48
C ARG A 44 -5.76 -3.43 27.49
N ASN A 45 -6.10 -4.16 26.44
CA ASN A 45 -7.38 -4.87 26.33
C ASN A 45 -7.54 -6.00 27.37
N ASP A 46 -6.44 -6.63 27.79
CA ASP A 46 -6.44 -7.66 28.83
C ASP A 46 -6.86 -7.10 30.21
N GLN A 47 -6.68 -5.79 30.43
CA GLN A 47 -7.11 -5.06 31.64
C GLN A 47 -8.55 -4.54 31.57
N LEU A 48 -9.23 -4.72 30.44
CA LEU A 48 -10.56 -4.17 30.17
C LEU A 48 -11.62 -5.28 30.02
N PRO A 49 -12.88 -5.02 30.45
CA PRO A 49 -13.99 -5.90 30.13
C PRO A 49 -14.21 -5.95 28.62
N GLU A 50 -14.72 -7.08 28.12
CA GLU A 50 -14.76 -7.39 26.69
C GLU A 50 -15.47 -6.32 25.84
N ASN A 51 -16.57 -5.76 26.36
CA ASN A 51 -17.33 -4.67 25.73
C ASN A 51 -16.61 -3.31 25.65
N ARG A 52 -15.40 -3.19 26.21
CA ARG A 52 -14.54 -1.98 26.13
C ARG A 52 -13.21 -2.24 25.43
N ARG A 53 -12.97 -3.44 24.91
CA ARG A 53 -11.75 -3.77 24.18
C ARG A 53 -11.78 -3.13 22.79
N MET A 54 -10.71 -2.43 22.43
CA MET A 54 -10.55 -1.84 21.10
C MET A 54 -9.60 -2.71 20.29
N VAL A 55 -10.11 -3.32 19.22
CA VAL A 55 -9.36 -4.29 18.42
C VAL A 55 -9.05 -3.70 17.05
N PHE A 56 -7.78 -3.37 16.83
CA PHE A 56 -7.30 -2.75 15.59
C PHE A 56 -6.82 -3.80 14.59
N ARG A 57 -6.95 -3.50 13.30
CA ARG A 57 -6.33 -4.24 12.19
C ARG A 57 -5.23 -3.38 11.59
N ILE A 58 -4.18 -4.02 11.08
CA ILE A 58 -3.06 -3.30 10.44
C ILE A 58 -2.75 -3.93 9.08
N GLY A 59 -2.67 -3.09 8.05
CA GLY A 59 -2.20 -3.44 6.72
C GLY A 59 -0.87 -2.74 6.42
N ILE A 60 0.13 -3.47 5.90
CA ILE A 60 1.45 -2.90 5.56
C ILE A 60 1.79 -3.26 4.11
N ASN A 61 1.95 -2.24 3.27
CA ASN A 61 2.42 -2.39 1.90
C ASN A 61 3.77 -1.72 1.71
N LEU A 62 4.61 -2.30 0.85
CA LEU A 62 5.77 -1.62 0.27
C LEU A 62 5.49 -1.34 -1.21
N GLY A 63 5.55 -0.07 -1.60
CA GLY A 63 5.35 0.40 -2.97
C GLY A 63 5.40 1.92 -3.06
N ASP A 64 5.36 2.43 -4.29
CA ASP A 64 5.51 3.85 -4.56
C ASP A 64 4.33 4.67 -4.05
N ILE A 65 4.66 5.87 -3.55
CA ILE A 65 3.72 6.85 -3.03
C ILE A 65 4.11 8.26 -3.51
N ILE A 66 3.12 9.13 -3.67
CA ILE A 66 3.30 10.55 -4.00
C ILE A 66 2.98 11.35 -2.75
N VAL A 67 3.94 12.16 -2.29
CA VAL A 67 3.80 13.02 -1.12
C VAL A 67 3.55 14.46 -1.57
N GLU A 68 2.39 15.01 -1.21
CA GLU A 68 2.04 16.41 -1.46
C GLU A 68 1.81 17.11 -0.12
N ALA A 69 2.77 17.96 0.27
CA ALA A 69 2.87 18.54 1.62
C ALA A 69 2.79 17.46 2.72
N ASP A 70 1.69 17.41 3.46
CA ASP A 70 1.45 16.46 4.55
C ASP A 70 0.51 15.30 4.16
N ARG A 71 0.13 15.17 2.88
CA ARG A 71 -0.73 14.09 2.39
C ARG A 71 0.01 13.12 1.48
N ILE A 72 -0.48 11.90 1.45
CA ILE A 72 0.08 10.81 0.64
C ILE A 72 -1.01 10.23 -0.26
N TYR A 73 -0.67 10.02 -1.52
CA TYR A 73 -1.53 9.46 -2.55
C TYR A 73 -0.81 8.36 -3.34
N GLY A 74 -1.58 7.54 -4.05
CA GLY A 74 -1.08 6.50 -4.94
C GLY A 74 -1.57 5.09 -4.58
N ASP A 75 -1.29 4.13 -5.46
CA ASP A 75 -1.76 2.74 -5.31
C ASP A 75 -1.18 2.06 -4.06
N GLY A 76 0.01 2.49 -3.60
CA GLY A 76 0.60 1.99 -2.35
C GLY A 76 -0.33 2.13 -1.13
N VAL A 77 -1.06 3.25 -1.04
CA VAL A 77 -2.02 3.52 0.05
C VAL A 77 -3.28 2.67 -0.12
N ASN A 78 -3.81 2.55 -1.35
CA ASN A 78 -4.98 1.72 -1.66
C ASN A 78 -4.74 0.23 -1.33
N ILE A 79 -3.52 -0.26 -1.60
CA ILE A 79 -3.11 -1.63 -1.27
C ILE A 79 -2.99 -1.81 0.25
N ALA A 80 -2.36 -0.87 0.97
CA ALA A 80 -2.26 -0.91 2.43
C ALA A 80 -3.64 -0.96 3.11
N ALA A 81 -4.57 -0.10 2.70
CA ALA A 81 -5.95 -0.11 3.20
C ALA A 81 -6.67 -1.44 2.88
N ARG A 82 -6.40 -2.06 1.71
CA ARG A 82 -6.98 -3.37 1.40
C ARG A 82 -6.40 -4.48 2.27
N LEU A 83 -5.11 -4.44 2.59
CA LEU A 83 -4.45 -5.39 3.50
C LEU A 83 -5.02 -5.29 4.92
N GLU A 84 -5.27 -4.07 5.42
CA GLU A 84 -5.95 -3.84 6.72
C GLU A 84 -7.30 -4.57 6.75
N GLY A 85 -8.15 -4.35 5.74
CA GLY A 85 -9.45 -5.00 5.62
C GLY A 85 -9.39 -6.51 5.33
N MET A 86 -8.20 -7.11 5.25
CA MET A 86 -7.97 -8.56 5.17
C MET A 86 -7.29 -9.14 6.42
N ALA A 87 -6.80 -8.30 7.34
CA ALA A 87 -6.25 -8.78 8.60
C ALA A 87 -7.38 -9.30 9.51
N ASP A 88 -7.07 -10.32 10.32
CA ASP A 88 -7.95 -10.68 11.44
C ASP A 88 -8.00 -9.52 12.45
N PRO A 89 -9.06 -9.40 13.27
CA PRO A 89 -9.08 -8.47 14.40
C PRO A 89 -7.87 -8.69 15.32
N GLY A 90 -7.05 -7.65 15.54
CA GLY A 90 -5.80 -7.75 16.30
C GLY A 90 -4.60 -8.29 15.51
N GLY A 91 -4.79 -8.60 14.22
CA GLY A 91 -3.77 -9.11 13.32
C GLY A 91 -3.01 -8.04 12.54
N ILE A 92 -1.98 -8.48 11.83
CA ILE A 92 -1.22 -7.67 10.86
C ILE A 92 -1.18 -8.45 9.55
N CYS A 93 -1.52 -7.77 8.45
CA CYS A 93 -1.48 -8.29 7.09
C CYS A 93 -0.48 -7.48 6.27
N ILE A 94 0.38 -8.15 5.50
CA ILE A 94 1.43 -7.52 4.71
C ILE A 94 1.39 -7.97 3.24
N SER A 95 1.83 -7.11 2.32
CA SER A 95 2.01 -7.48 0.91
C SER A 95 3.17 -8.46 0.72
N ARG A 96 3.21 -9.18 -0.41
CA ARG A 96 4.42 -9.92 -0.82
C ARG A 96 5.65 -9.02 -0.86
N THR A 97 5.55 -7.83 -1.45
CA THR A 97 6.69 -6.89 -1.55
C THR A 97 7.26 -6.50 -0.20
N ALA A 98 6.43 -6.42 0.84
CA ALA A 98 6.88 -6.22 2.21
C ALA A 98 7.48 -7.51 2.81
N TYR A 99 6.84 -8.66 2.60
CA TYR A 99 7.29 -9.98 3.06
C TYR A 99 8.70 -10.33 2.54
N ASP A 100 8.94 -10.23 1.22
CA ASP A 100 10.21 -10.53 0.56
C ASP A 100 11.38 -9.67 1.09
N GLN A 101 11.07 -8.51 1.70
CA GLN A 101 12.06 -7.60 2.28
C GLN A 101 12.34 -7.82 3.76
N ILE A 102 11.56 -8.65 4.47
CA ILE A 102 11.66 -8.83 5.92
C ILE A 102 11.83 -10.28 6.37
N GLU A 103 11.56 -11.28 5.52
CA GLU A 103 11.51 -12.70 5.92
C GLU A 103 12.80 -13.17 6.61
N ASP A 104 13.96 -12.76 6.10
CA ASP A 104 15.28 -13.05 6.70
C ASP A 104 15.74 -12.04 7.77
N LYS A 105 15.05 -10.91 7.91
CA LYS A 105 15.48 -9.78 8.78
C LYS A 105 14.75 -9.75 10.13
N LEU A 106 13.55 -10.32 10.21
CA LEU A 106 12.73 -10.30 11.42
C LEU A 106 12.42 -11.72 11.91
N PRO A 107 12.63 -12.04 13.20
CA PRO A 107 12.39 -13.37 13.76
C PRO A 107 10.89 -13.63 14.04
N LEU A 108 10.04 -13.41 13.04
CA LEU A 108 8.59 -13.55 13.09
C LEU A 108 8.14 -14.78 12.28
N GLY A 109 6.92 -15.25 12.51
CA GLY A 109 6.27 -16.23 11.65
C GLY A 109 5.36 -15.55 10.65
N TYR A 110 5.19 -16.14 9.47
CA TYR A 110 4.34 -15.60 8.40
C TYR A 110 3.45 -16.69 7.80
N GLU A 111 2.19 -16.37 7.49
CA GLU A 111 1.25 -17.30 6.83
C GLU A 111 0.69 -16.69 5.55
N TYR A 112 0.86 -17.37 4.41
CA TYR A 112 0.33 -16.91 3.13
C TYR A 112 -1.21 -17.01 3.08
N MET A 113 -1.88 -15.90 2.80
CA MET A 113 -3.34 -15.76 2.78
C MET A 113 -3.96 -15.84 1.38
N GLY A 114 -3.14 -16.07 0.35
CA GLY A 114 -3.58 -16.14 -1.05
C GLY A 114 -3.51 -14.79 -1.77
N GLU A 115 -4.08 -14.78 -2.98
CA GLU A 115 -4.14 -13.60 -3.86
C GLU A 115 -5.51 -12.94 -3.80
N LYS A 116 -5.54 -11.61 -3.84
CA LYS A 116 -6.78 -10.84 -4.03
C LYS A 116 -6.60 -9.76 -5.09
N THR A 117 -7.45 -9.81 -6.11
CA THR A 117 -7.63 -8.73 -7.07
C THR A 117 -8.26 -7.52 -6.37
N ILE A 118 -7.68 -6.35 -6.57
CA ILE A 118 -8.17 -5.08 -6.03
C ILE A 118 -8.71 -4.24 -7.20
N LYS A 119 -9.83 -3.54 -7.00
CA LYS A 119 -10.30 -2.57 -7.99
C LYS A 119 -9.18 -1.57 -8.26
N ASN A 120 -8.89 -1.33 -9.55
CA ASN A 120 -7.84 -0.44 -10.06
C ASN A 120 -6.38 -0.93 -9.90
N VAL A 121 -6.11 -2.14 -9.40
CA VAL A 121 -4.75 -2.71 -9.37
C VAL A 121 -4.64 -3.85 -10.40
N VAL A 122 -3.68 -3.75 -11.31
CA VAL A 122 -3.52 -4.69 -12.45
C VAL A 122 -3.11 -6.09 -12.01
N LYS A 123 -2.23 -6.19 -11.01
CA LYS A 123 -1.73 -7.46 -10.48
C LYS A 123 -2.47 -7.81 -9.18
N PRO A 124 -2.93 -9.06 -8.98
CA PRO A 124 -3.46 -9.50 -7.69
C PRO A 124 -2.45 -9.25 -6.58
N VAL A 125 -2.92 -8.75 -5.44
CA VAL A 125 -2.06 -8.57 -4.27
C VAL A 125 -2.01 -9.89 -3.49
N GLN A 126 -0.81 -10.45 -3.40
CA GLN A 126 -0.47 -11.57 -2.55
C GLN A 126 -0.31 -11.06 -1.11
N ALA A 127 -1.07 -11.65 -0.18
CA ALA A 127 -1.15 -11.22 1.21
C ALA A 127 -0.57 -12.26 2.18
N TYR A 128 0.09 -11.80 3.24
CA TYR A 128 0.68 -12.62 4.29
C TYR A 128 0.26 -12.13 5.67
N ARG A 129 -0.09 -13.03 6.58
CA ARG A 129 -0.36 -12.74 7.99
C ARG A 129 0.93 -12.76 8.79
N VAL A 130 1.17 -11.78 9.66
CA VAL A 130 2.25 -11.84 10.65
C VAL A 130 1.75 -12.56 11.89
N LEU A 131 2.48 -13.59 12.33
CA LEU A 131 2.18 -14.33 13.56
C LEU A 131 2.80 -13.61 14.75
N LEU A 132 1.94 -12.97 15.56
CA LEU A 132 2.34 -12.12 16.70
C LEU A 132 2.85 -12.90 17.92
N GLU A 133 2.42 -14.16 18.06
CA GLU A 133 2.80 -15.01 19.18
C GLU A 133 3.95 -15.95 18.77
N PRO A 134 4.98 -16.14 19.62
CA PRO A 134 6.09 -17.07 19.36
C PRO A 134 5.67 -18.54 19.50
N GLU A 135 4.37 -18.84 19.45
CA GLU A 135 3.75 -20.17 19.47
C GLU A 135 4.15 -20.97 18.22
N ASN A 136 5.38 -21.49 18.29
CA ASN A 136 5.75 -22.75 17.68
C ASN A 136 5.50 -22.83 16.17
N TRP A 137 5.60 -21.71 15.44
CA TRP A 137 5.46 -21.72 13.97
C TRP A 137 6.47 -22.71 13.35
N ARG A 138 7.70 -22.76 13.86
CA ARG A 138 8.68 -23.80 13.52
C ARG A 138 8.11 -25.22 13.66
N SER A 139 7.48 -25.57 14.79
CA SER A 139 6.94 -26.92 14.98
C SER A 139 5.67 -27.18 14.15
N ARG A 140 4.81 -26.17 13.92
CA ARG A 140 3.66 -26.26 13.00
C ARG A 140 4.10 -26.49 11.55
N PHE A 141 5.11 -25.77 11.07
CA PHE A 141 5.69 -25.94 9.75
C PHE A 141 6.37 -27.31 9.60
N PHE A 142 7.19 -27.74 10.56
CA PHE A 142 7.80 -29.09 10.53
C PHE A 142 6.78 -30.22 10.67
N LYS A 143 5.62 -30.00 11.33
CA LYS A 143 4.52 -30.97 11.40
C LYS A 143 3.76 -31.05 10.08
N LYS A 144 3.51 -29.92 9.40
CA LYS A 144 2.86 -29.86 8.07
C LYS A 144 3.75 -30.52 7.00
N ASN A 145 5.05 -30.23 6.99
CA ASN A 145 6.02 -30.80 6.03
C ASN A 145 6.35 -32.29 6.27
N ARG A 146 5.81 -32.92 7.31
CA ARG A 146 5.84 -34.39 7.48
C ARG A 146 4.66 -35.10 6.81
N ALA A 147 3.56 -34.39 6.53
CA ALA A 147 2.37 -34.95 5.89
C ALA A 147 2.47 -34.99 4.34
N GLY A 148 3.48 -34.35 3.76
CA GLY A 148 3.84 -34.46 2.35
C GLY A 148 5.31 -34.07 2.13
N ARG A 149 6.07 -34.95 1.48
CA ARG A 149 7.42 -34.64 0.96
C ARG A 149 7.25 -33.71 -0.26
N SER A 150 8.13 -32.77 -0.57
CA SER A 150 9.45 -32.40 -0.03
C SER A 150 9.68 -30.88 -0.19
N GLU A 151 10.83 -30.24 0.10
CA GLU A 151 12.17 -30.63 0.59
C GLU A 151 12.71 -29.50 1.52
N PRO A 152 13.90 -29.58 2.16
CA PRO A 152 14.29 -28.63 3.21
C PRO A 152 15.12 -27.44 2.68
N TYR A 153 14.71 -26.21 3.03
CA TYR A 153 15.57 -25.03 2.89
C TYR A 153 16.73 -25.12 3.91
N GLY A 154 17.96 -25.17 3.41
CA GLY A 154 19.13 -25.67 4.14
C GLY A 154 19.72 -24.69 5.16
N LYS A 155 20.14 -25.22 6.32
CA LYS A 155 21.05 -24.52 7.23
C LYS A 155 22.44 -24.40 6.62
N SER A 156 23.13 -23.29 6.90
CA SER A 156 24.57 -23.19 6.70
C SER A 156 25.34 -24.25 7.50
N LYS A 157 26.44 -24.74 6.92
CA LYS A 157 27.52 -25.39 7.67
C LYS A 157 28.82 -24.64 7.39
N ALA A 158 29.62 -24.44 8.44
CA ALA A 158 30.97 -23.93 8.31
C ALA A 158 31.93 -25.06 7.86
N GLY A 159 32.91 -24.70 7.02
CA GLY A 159 34.18 -25.42 6.86
C GLY A 159 34.21 -26.67 5.97
N ALA A 160 34.36 -26.48 4.65
CA ALA A 160 35.14 -27.36 3.75
C ALA A 160 35.39 -26.63 2.40
N GLU A 161 36.57 -26.82 1.81
CA GLU A 161 37.06 -26.39 0.47
C GLU A 161 36.48 -25.12 -0.21
N GLN A 162 37.33 -24.10 -0.40
CA GLN A 162 37.06 -23.01 -1.34
C GLN A 162 37.21 -23.48 -2.80
N THR A 163 36.10 -23.55 -3.54
CA THR A 163 36.12 -23.56 -5.01
C THR A 163 36.00 -22.14 -5.55
N PRO A 164 36.72 -21.73 -6.63
CA PRO A 164 36.70 -20.35 -7.10
C PRO A 164 35.34 -19.96 -7.67
N TYR A 165 34.77 -18.86 -7.17
CA TYR A 165 33.55 -18.27 -7.72
C TYR A 165 33.79 -17.79 -9.16
N ARG A 166 33.10 -18.41 -10.13
CA ARG A 166 33.01 -17.89 -11.49
C ARG A 166 31.72 -17.08 -11.61
N PRO A 167 31.78 -15.77 -11.93
CA PRO A 167 30.57 -14.99 -12.16
C PRO A 167 29.75 -15.60 -13.29
N LYS A 168 28.44 -15.78 -13.07
CA LYS A 168 27.52 -15.99 -14.20
C LYS A 168 27.32 -14.66 -14.89
N GLU A 169 27.60 -14.60 -16.19
CA GLU A 169 27.20 -13.48 -17.01
C GLU A 169 25.67 -13.32 -16.94
N ARG A 170 25.22 -12.06 -16.82
CA ARG A 170 23.81 -11.74 -16.97
C ARG A 170 23.52 -11.73 -18.47
N ASP A 171 22.71 -12.67 -18.92
CA ASP A 171 22.15 -12.61 -20.26
C ASP A 171 21.46 -11.25 -20.44
N LYS A 172 21.86 -10.52 -21.49
CA LYS A 172 21.18 -9.27 -21.84
C LYS A 172 19.79 -9.62 -22.36
N PRO A 173 18.73 -8.86 -22.00
CA PRO A 173 17.42 -9.01 -22.63
C PRO A 173 17.54 -8.96 -24.15
N SER A 174 16.80 -9.81 -24.85
CA SER A 174 16.79 -9.79 -26.31
C SER A 174 16.20 -8.47 -26.82
N GLU A 175 16.61 -8.05 -28.01
CA GLU A 175 16.17 -6.76 -28.58
C GLU A 175 14.66 -6.68 -28.87
N ASP A 176 13.96 -7.81 -28.83
CA ASP A 176 12.52 -7.88 -29.06
C ASP A 176 11.74 -7.67 -27.75
N GLU A 177 12.21 -8.24 -26.62
CA GLU A 177 11.65 -7.92 -25.29
C GLU A 177 11.79 -6.43 -24.96
N SER A 178 12.91 -5.80 -25.34
CA SER A 178 13.10 -4.35 -25.10
C SER A 178 12.11 -3.48 -25.89
N LYS A 179 11.72 -3.90 -27.11
CA LYS A 179 10.75 -3.16 -27.94
C LYS A 179 9.31 -3.36 -27.47
N GLU A 180 8.93 -4.57 -27.06
CA GLU A 180 7.58 -4.83 -26.53
C GLU A 180 7.36 -4.15 -25.18
N THR A 181 8.36 -4.15 -24.30
CA THR A 181 8.28 -3.45 -23.01
C THR A 181 8.23 -1.93 -23.19
N GLU A 182 9.01 -1.34 -24.10
CA GLU A 182 9.00 0.10 -24.34
C GLU A 182 7.71 0.59 -25.05
N THR A 183 7.18 -0.17 -26.01
CA THR A 183 5.89 0.16 -26.66
C THR A 183 4.71 0.02 -25.68
N SER A 184 4.70 -1.01 -24.85
CA SER A 184 3.69 -1.19 -23.80
C SER A 184 3.75 -0.12 -22.72
N ALA A 185 4.95 0.29 -22.30
CA ALA A 185 5.15 1.38 -21.34
C ALA A 185 4.66 2.74 -21.89
N LYS A 186 4.96 3.04 -23.17
CA LYS A 186 4.51 4.27 -23.84
C LYS A 186 2.99 4.30 -24.07
N ALA A 187 2.33 3.15 -24.21
CA ALA A 187 0.87 3.07 -24.35
C ALA A 187 0.14 3.36 -23.03
N TRP A 188 0.73 3.03 -21.87
CA TRP A 188 0.02 3.07 -20.60
C TRP A 188 -0.06 4.46 -19.95
N SER A 189 0.93 5.34 -20.16
CA SER A 189 0.91 6.69 -19.55
C SER A 189 -0.18 7.63 -20.13
N LYS A 190 -0.60 7.43 -21.38
CA LYS A 190 -1.63 8.26 -22.04
C LYS A 190 -3.06 8.03 -21.54
N THR A 191 -3.36 6.87 -20.96
CA THR A 191 -4.75 6.40 -20.77
C THR A 191 -5.41 6.80 -19.45
N SER A 192 -4.64 7.26 -18.46
CA SER A 192 -5.21 7.79 -17.20
C SER A 192 -5.58 9.27 -17.31
N PHE A 193 -4.70 10.09 -17.89
CA PHE A 193 -4.92 11.55 -18.03
C PHE A 193 -6.12 11.89 -18.94
N SER A 194 -6.25 11.19 -20.07
CA SER A 194 -7.30 11.44 -21.06
C SER A 194 -8.72 11.25 -20.48
N LYS A 195 -8.92 10.28 -19.57
CA LYS A 195 -10.24 10.00 -18.96
C LYS A 195 -10.77 11.18 -18.15
N HIS A 196 -9.93 11.84 -17.36
CA HIS A 196 -10.33 13.03 -16.60
C HIS A 196 -10.59 14.24 -17.50
N LEU A 197 -9.81 14.41 -18.57
CA LEU A 197 -10.03 15.44 -19.57
C LEU A 197 -11.39 15.28 -20.29
N TRP A 198 -11.75 14.05 -20.67
CA TRP A 198 -13.06 13.76 -21.28
C TRP A 198 -14.24 14.00 -20.34
N ILE A 199 -14.11 13.68 -19.05
CA ILE A 199 -15.15 14.00 -18.04
C ILE A 199 -15.33 15.52 -17.90
N PHE A 200 -14.23 16.28 -17.84
CA PHE A 200 -14.27 17.74 -17.74
C PHE A 200 -14.95 18.40 -18.96
N VAL A 201 -14.57 17.97 -20.18
CA VAL A 201 -15.19 18.45 -21.42
C VAL A 201 -16.67 18.09 -21.48
N GLY A 202 -17.04 16.88 -21.04
CA GLY A 202 -18.45 16.44 -20.96
C GLY A 202 -19.30 17.32 -20.03
N VAL A 203 -18.79 17.66 -18.85
CA VAL A 203 -19.51 18.53 -17.89
C VAL A 203 -19.65 19.95 -18.41
N ILE A 204 -18.59 20.54 -18.97
CA ILE A 204 -18.64 21.88 -19.57
C ILE A 204 -19.63 21.92 -20.75
N GLY A 205 -19.58 20.93 -21.64
CA GLY A 205 -20.50 20.82 -22.77
C GLY A 205 -21.96 20.65 -22.32
N PHE A 206 -22.21 19.84 -21.30
CA PHE A 206 -23.55 19.64 -20.72
C PHE A 206 -24.12 20.93 -20.12
N LEU A 207 -23.32 21.70 -19.38
CA LEU A 207 -23.72 23.01 -18.86
C LEU A 207 -24.01 24.03 -19.96
N LEU A 208 -23.24 24.00 -21.06
CA LEU A 208 -23.46 24.85 -22.23
C LEU A 208 -24.77 24.48 -22.95
N ILE A 209 -25.04 23.17 -23.12
CA ILE A 209 -26.30 22.64 -23.68
C ILE A 209 -27.49 23.05 -22.82
N ILE A 210 -27.41 22.92 -21.49
CA ILE A 210 -28.46 23.41 -20.56
C ILE A 210 -28.70 24.91 -20.79
N ASN A 211 -27.65 25.72 -20.80
CA ASN A 211 -27.73 27.18 -20.97
C ASN A 211 -28.37 27.60 -22.31
N VAL A 212 -28.20 26.80 -23.38
CA VAL A 212 -28.86 27.02 -24.68
C VAL A 212 -30.33 26.58 -24.66
N LEU A 213 -30.64 25.45 -24.00
CA LEU A 213 -32.02 24.91 -23.90
C LEU A 213 -32.93 25.70 -22.96
N THR A 214 -32.40 26.40 -21.95
CA THR A 214 -33.19 27.18 -20.99
C THR A 214 -33.37 28.65 -21.37
N TRP A 215 -33.05 29.06 -22.61
CA TRP A 215 -32.94 30.50 -22.90
C TRP A 215 -34.28 31.21 -23.11
N GLY A 216 -34.65 32.03 -22.12
CA GLY A 216 -35.70 33.06 -22.17
C GLY A 216 -35.20 34.45 -21.72
N GLY A 217 -34.14 34.97 -22.35
CA GLY A 217 -33.70 36.37 -22.19
C GLY A 217 -32.77 36.73 -21.02
N ASN A 218 -32.55 35.88 -20.01
CA ASN A 218 -31.69 36.20 -18.85
C ASN A 218 -30.50 35.23 -18.69
N ILE A 219 -29.28 35.77 -18.67
CA ILE A 219 -28.04 35.02 -18.42
C ILE A 219 -27.88 34.85 -16.91
N TRP A 220 -27.99 33.63 -16.36
CA TRP A 220 -27.80 33.40 -14.91
C TRP A 220 -26.36 32.94 -14.54
N PHE A 221 -25.61 32.43 -15.52
CA PHE A 221 -24.30 31.77 -15.30
C PHE A 221 -23.15 32.71 -14.88
N HIS A 222 -23.32 34.03 -14.96
CA HIS A 222 -22.25 34.97 -14.57
C HIS A 222 -21.94 34.95 -13.07
N TRP A 223 -22.90 34.61 -12.20
CA TRP A 223 -22.65 34.49 -10.75
C TRP A 223 -21.71 33.31 -10.41
N PRO A 224 -21.95 32.07 -10.90
CA PRO A 224 -20.94 31.00 -10.83
C PRO A 224 -19.58 31.38 -11.44
N ALA A 225 -19.57 31.98 -12.63
CA ALA A 225 -18.33 32.32 -13.33
C ALA A 225 -17.47 33.34 -12.58
N LEU A 226 -18.08 34.36 -11.96
CA LEU A 226 -17.38 35.35 -11.13
C LEU A 226 -16.82 34.72 -9.84
N GLY A 227 -17.58 33.83 -9.18
CA GLY A 227 -17.12 33.14 -7.98
C GLY A 227 -15.89 32.26 -8.23
N TRP A 228 -15.91 31.48 -9.32
CA TRP A 228 -14.78 30.64 -9.73
C TRP A 228 -13.61 31.46 -10.28
N GLY A 229 -13.88 32.53 -11.04
CA GLY A 229 -12.86 33.45 -11.54
C GLY A 229 -12.08 34.15 -10.43
N LEU A 230 -12.76 34.61 -9.37
CA LEU A 230 -12.13 35.24 -8.22
C LEU A 230 -11.25 34.23 -7.44
N LEU A 231 -11.72 32.99 -7.27
CA LEU A 231 -10.95 31.91 -6.64
C LEU A 231 -9.66 31.58 -7.43
N LEU A 232 -9.75 31.49 -8.76
CA LEU A 232 -8.59 31.27 -9.63
C LEU A 232 -7.60 32.44 -9.60
N PHE A 233 -8.10 33.68 -9.57
CA PHE A 233 -7.26 34.88 -9.47
C PHE A 233 -6.52 34.94 -8.13
N LEU A 234 -7.20 34.71 -7.00
CA LEU A 234 -6.56 34.63 -5.68
C LEU A 234 -5.52 33.51 -5.60
N HIS A 235 -5.78 32.37 -6.27
CA HIS A 235 -4.82 31.27 -6.35
C HIS A 235 -3.60 31.59 -7.23
N TRP A 236 -3.77 32.40 -8.28
CA TRP A 236 -2.67 32.86 -9.14
C TRP A 236 -1.77 33.91 -8.46
N VAL A 237 -2.37 34.89 -7.78
CA VAL A 237 -1.63 35.90 -6.99
C VAL A 237 -0.84 35.26 -5.84
N LYS A 238 -1.34 34.17 -5.25
CA LYS A 238 -0.62 33.41 -4.22
C LYS A 238 0.53 32.52 -4.77
N ARG A 239 0.68 32.44 -6.09
CA ARG A 239 1.67 31.60 -6.79
C ARG A 239 2.74 32.40 -7.56
N SER A 240 2.61 33.73 -7.61
CA SER A 240 3.58 34.65 -8.23
C SER A 240 4.42 35.37 -7.17
#